data_AF-Q4TIC3-F1
#
_entry.id   AF-Q4TIC3-F1
#
_cell.length_a   1.000
_cell.length_b   1.000
_cell.length_c   1.000
_cell.angle_alpha   90.00
_cell.angle_beta   90.00
_cell.angle_gamma   90.00
#
_symmetry.space_group_name_H-M   'P 1'
#
loop_
_entity.id
_entity.type
_entity.pdbx_description
1 polymer ?
#
loop_
_entity_poly.entity_id
_entity_poly.type
_entity_poly.pdbx_seq_one_letter_code
_entity_poly.pdbx_strand_id
1 'polypeptide(L)'
;LFEAFVSSSTCRAALCSFGQLCERLQLERRAAPRPLFRAIRSRLKSWKADALWAKLERRAAHREYRQGGAGRNTTCVVIGAGPCGLRTAVELSFMGARVVLLEKRDAFSRNNVLHLWPFAIHDLRGLGAKKFYGKFCAGAIDHISIRQLQLVLLKVALLLGVEVHVHVEFQNLLEPPEEQQNHEVGWRLEVSPRSHPINQLKFDVVVGADGRRNTLPG
;
A
#
# COMPACT_ATOMS: atom_id res chain seq x y z
N LEU A 1 -17.57 -0.46 10.83
CA LEU A 1 -16.29 -0.99 10.30
C LEU A 1 -15.59 0.00 9.36
N PHE A 2 -16.19 0.40 8.23
CA PHE A 2 -15.55 1.38 7.33
C PHE A 2 -15.19 2.70 8.02
N GLU A 3 -16.08 3.24 8.86
CA GLU A 3 -15.77 4.45 9.64
C GLU A 3 -14.64 4.24 10.65
N ALA A 4 -14.59 3.09 11.33
CA ALA A 4 -13.50 2.74 12.24
C ALA A 4 -12.15 2.64 11.51
N PHE A 5 -12.15 2.12 10.29
CA PHE A 5 -10.99 2.12 9.41
C PHE A 5 -10.57 3.54 9.01
N VAL A 6 -11.53 4.37 8.60
CA VAL A 6 -11.26 5.77 8.24
C VAL A 6 -10.72 6.57 9.42
N SER A 7 -11.24 6.36 10.63
CA SER A 7 -10.86 7.10 11.84
C SER A 7 -9.66 6.52 12.59
N SER A 8 -9.13 5.36 12.20
CA SER A 8 -8.02 4.72 12.92
C SER A 8 -6.78 5.63 12.97
N SER A 9 -6.15 5.70 14.14
CA SER A 9 -5.03 6.62 14.44
C SER A 9 -3.67 5.91 14.58
N THR A 10 -3.65 4.59 14.40
CA THR A 10 -2.44 3.76 14.48
C THR A 10 -2.40 2.75 13.32
N CYS A 11 -1.19 2.31 12.95
CA CYS A 11 -0.99 1.33 11.89
C CYS A 11 -1.72 0.02 12.21
N ARG A 12 -1.54 -0.51 13.43
CA ARG A 12 -2.23 -1.70 13.94
C ARG A 12 -3.76 -1.58 13.87
N ALA A 13 -4.32 -0.46 14.32
CA ALA A 13 -5.77 -0.24 14.25
C ALA A 13 -6.28 -0.15 12.81
N ALA A 14 -5.54 0.48 11.90
CA ALA A 14 -5.88 0.54 10.47
C ALA A 14 -5.90 -0.86 9.84
N LEU A 15 -4.87 -1.67 10.08
CA LEU A 15 -4.78 -3.04 9.57
C LEU A 15 -5.90 -3.93 10.13
N CYS A 16 -6.15 -3.87 11.44
CA CYS A 16 -7.18 -4.66 12.12
C CYS A 16 -8.59 -4.30 11.60
N SER A 17 -8.95 -3.02 11.63
CA SER A 17 -10.26 -2.57 11.17
C SER A 17 -10.49 -2.82 9.67
N PHE A 18 -9.44 -2.76 8.86
CA PHE A 18 -9.51 -3.12 7.44
C PHE A 18 -9.70 -4.63 7.22
N GLY A 19 -9.02 -5.47 8.00
CA GLY A 19 -9.21 -6.92 8.00
C GLY A 19 -10.66 -7.29 8.31
N GLN A 20 -11.18 -6.77 9.43
CA GLN A 20 -12.59 -6.96 9.83
C GLN A 20 -13.58 -6.46 8.77
N LEU A 21 -13.28 -5.32 8.12
CA LEU A 21 -14.09 -4.82 7.01
C LEU A 21 -14.11 -5.81 5.84
N CYS A 22 -12.95 -6.33 5.43
CA CYS A 22 -12.86 -7.29 4.34
C CYS A 22 -13.58 -8.60 4.67
N GLU A 23 -13.42 -9.12 5.89
CA GLU A 23 -14.12 -10.32 6.38
C GLU A 23 -15.64 -10.12 6.36
N ARG A 24 -16.13 -9.00 6.89
CA ARG A 24 -17.57 -8.69 6.89
C ARG A 24 -18.14 -8.55 5.48
N LEU A 25 -17.34 -8.05 4.54
CA LEU A 25 -17.71 -7.94 3.14
C LEU A 25 -17.42 -9.23 2.35
N GLN A 26 -16.92 -10.30 2.99
CA GLN A 26 -16.54 -11.58 2.38
C GLN A 26 -15.57 -11.45 1.20
N LEU A 27 -14.62 -10.51 1.29
CA LEU A 27 -13.66 -10.20 0.22
C LEU A 27 -12.40 -11.06 0.34
N GLU A 28 -12.14 -11.88 -0.67
CA GLU A 28 -10.86 -12.57 -0.82
C GLU A 28 -9.78 -11.60 -1.30
N ARG A 29 -9.08 -10.97 -0.37
CA ARG A 29 -8.09 -9.91 -0.66
C ARG A 29 -7.03 -10.31 -1.69
N ARG A 30 -6.61 -11.58 -1.71
CA ARG A 30 -5.55 -12.08 -2.62
C ARG A 30 -6.06 -12.37 -4.03
N ALA A 31 -7.26 -12.94 -4.15
CA ALA A 31 -7.85 -13.31 -5.43
C ALA A 31 -8.64 -12.16 -6.09
N ALA A 32 -9.07 -11.17 -5.30
CA ALA A 32 -9.88 -10.07 -5.81
C ALA A 32 -9.14 -9.22 -6.85
N PRO A 33 -9.79 -8.87 -7.97
CA PRO A 33 -9.23 -7.97 -8.98
C PRO A 33 -8.74 -6.67 -8.37
N ARG A 34 -7.60 -6.18 -8.86
CA ARG A 34 -7.08 -4.87 -8.51
C ARG A 34 -7.68 -3.81 -9.43
N PRO A 35 -7.94 -2.59 -8.92
CA PRO A 35 -7.79 -2.17 -7.52
C PRO A 35 -8.97 -2.63 -6.64
N LEU A 36 -8.67 -3.05 -5.40
CA LEU A 36 -9.62 -3.71 -4.48
C LEU A 36 -10.84 -2.84 -4.11
N PHE A 37 -10.72 -1.51 -4.14
CA PHE A 37 -11.79 -0.60 -3.72
C PHE A 37 -13.06 -0.75 -4.57
N ARG A 38 -12.96 -1.22 -5.82
CA ARG A 38 -14.13 -1.48 -6.68
C ARG A 38 -14.99 -2.61 -6.12
N ALA A 39 -14.36 -3.67 -5.61
CA ALA A 39 -15.04 -4.78 -4.94
C ALA A 39 -15.58 -4.37 -3.56
N ILE A 40 -14.86 -3.50 -2.84
CA ILE A 40 -15.38 -2.91 -1.59
C ILE A 40 -16.63 -2.07 -1.88
N ARG A 41 -16.58 -1.20 -2.90
CA ARG A 41 -17.69 -0.31 -3.30
C ARG A 41 -18.95 -1.08 -3.69
N SER A 42 -18.82 -2.22 -4.39
CA SER A 42 -19.99 -2.99 -4.80
C SER A 42 -20.76 -3.57 -3.60
N ARG A 43 -20.03 -3.93 -2.53
CA ARG A 43 -20.58 -4.57 -1.31
C ARG A 43 -20.86 -3.59 -0.17
N LEU A 44 -20.18 -2.44 -0.13
CA LEU A 44 -20.36 -1.41 0.89
C LEU A 44 -21.30 -0.30 0.38
N LYS A 45 -22.57 -0.36 0.76
CA LYS A 45 -23.56 0.70 0.50
C LYS A 45 -23.47 1.77 1.59
N SER A 46 -22.70 2.83 1.36
CA SER A 46 -22.56 3.94 2.31
C SER A 46 -22.23 5.25 1.61
N TRP A 47 -23.12 6.24 1.74
CA TRP A 47 -22.93 7.60 1.21
C TRP A 47 -21.64 8.26 1.73
N LYS A 48 -21.20 7.88 2.94
CA LYS A 48 -19.98 8.39 3.56
C LYS A 48 -18.73 8.02 2.75
N ALA A 49 -18.79 7.03 1.87
CA ALA A 49 -17.66 6.52 1.10
C ALA A 49 -17.65 7.03 -0.35
N ASP A 50 -18.76 7.52 -0.88
CA ASP A 50 -18.91 7.83 -2.32
C ASP A 50 -17.91 8.86 -2.84
N ALA A 51 -17.68 9.94 -2.08
CA ALA A 51 -16.70 10.95 -2.45
C ALA A 51 -15.26 10.41 -2.52
N LEU A 52 -14.94 9.40 -1.68
CA LEU A 52 -13.65 8.71 -1.74
C LEU A 52 -13.58 7.82 -2.97
N TRP A 53 -14.64 7.07 -3.26
CA TRP A 53 -14.71 6.21 -4.46
C TRP A 53 -14.56 7.00 -5.74
N ALA A 54 -15.24 8.14 -5.87
CA ALA A 54 -15.13 9.00 -7.05
C ALA A 54 -13.69 9.50 -7.27
N LYS A 55 -12.95 9.79 -6.19
CA LYS A 55 -11.54 10.21 -6.25
C LYS A 55 -10.62 9.09 -6.71
N LEU A 56 -10.74 7.91 -6.12
CA LEU A 56 -9.93 6.75 -6.49
C LEU A 56 -10.25 6.26 -7.90
N GLU A 57 -11.52 6.29 -8.32
CA GLU A 57 -11.93 5.95 -9.68
C GLU A 57 -11.34 6.93 -10.71
N ARG A 58 -11.39 8.24 -10.41
CA ARG A 58 -10.78 9.26 -11.28
C ARG A 58 -9.29 9.01 -11.47
N ARG A 59 -8.56 8.69 -10.39
CA ARG A 59 -7.14 8.35 -10.49
C ARG A 59 -6.95 7.07 -11.31
N ALA A 60 -7.68 6.00 -11.02
CA ALA A 60 -7.58 4.73 -11.73
C ALA A 60 -7.89 4.82 -13.24
N ALA A 61 -8.61 5.86 -13.68
CA ALA A 61 -8.94 6.12 -15.08
C ALA A 61 -7.83 6.84 -15.87
N HIS A 62 -6.71 7.22 -15.23
CA HIS A 62 -5.55 7.78 -15.92
C HIS A 62 -5.02 6.81 -17.00
N ARG A 63 -4.64 7.35 -18.17
CA ARG A 63 -4.30 6.56 -19.36
C ARG A 63 -3.04 5.71 -19.15
N GLU A 64 -2.13 6.20 -18.34
CA GLU A 64 -0.84 5.58 -17.99
C GLU A 64 -1.04 4.22 -17.33
N TYR A 65 -2.11 4.05 -16.54
CA TYR A 65 -2.42 2.77 -15.90
C TYR A 65 -3.01 1.73 -16.86
N ARG A 66 -3.43 2.14 -18.06
CA ARG A 66 -4.08 1.28 -19.07
C ARG A 66 -5.23 0.43 -18.48
N GLN A 67 -6.06 1.07 -17.65
CA GLN A 67 -7.15 0.41 -16.91
C GLN A 67 -6.67 -0.74 -16.00
N GLY A 68 -5.46 -0.65 -15.45
CA GLY A 68 -4.82 -1.73 -14.67
C GLY A 68 -4.12 -2.78 -15.54
N GLY A 69 -3.97 -2.52 -16.84
CA GLY A 69 -3.25 -3.41 -17.76
C GLY A 69 -1.73 -3.21 -17.72
N ALA A 70 -1.24 -2.07 -17.23
CA ALA A 70 0.19 -1.70 -17.30
C ALA A 70 1.10 -2.61 -16.46
N GLY A 71 0.63 -3.06 -15.29
CA GLY A 71 1.33 -3.97 -14.37
C GLY A 71 0.63 -5.32 -14.22
N ARG A 72 -0.23 -5.69 -15.18
CA ARG A 72 -0.97 -6.95 -15.13
C ARG A 72 0.01 -8.12 -15.13
N ASN A 73 -0.27 -9.11 -14.28
CA ASN A 73 0.59 -10.30 -14.04
C ASN A 73 1.97 -9.98 -13.47
N THR A 74 2.23 -8.74 -13.03
CA THR A 74 3.47 -8.38 -12.32
C THR A 74 3.24 -8.47 -10.82
N THR A 75 4.14 -9.16 -10.12
CA THR A 75 4.22 -9.18 -8.66
C THR A 75 5.37 -8.28 -8.21
N CYS A 76 5.03 -7.25 -7.44
CA CYS A 76 5.98 -6.27 -6.93
C CYS A 76 6.12 -6.38 -5.40
N VAL A 77 7.34 -6.26 -4.92
CA VAL A 77 7.68 -6.13 -3.51
C VAL A 77 8.16 -4.72 -3.24
N VAL A 78 7.62 -4.07 -2.21
CA VAL A 78 8.08 -2.78 -1.71
C VAL A 78 8.62 -2.95 -0.30
N ILE A 79 9.86 -2.55 -0.08
CA ILE A 79 10.54 -2.65 1.22
C ILE A 79 10.47 -1.29 1.92
N GLY A 80 9.69 -1.19 2.99
CA GLY A 80 9.52 0.00 3.82
C GLY A 80 8.15 0.69 3.67
N ALA A 81 7.44 0.87 4.79
CA ALA A 81 6.18 1.63 4.86
C ALA A 81 6.41 3.12 5.19
N GLY A 82 7.50 3.70 4.71
CA GLY A 82 7.68 5.15 4.68
C GLY A 82 6.68 5.82 3.72
N PRO A 83 6.55 7.17 3.75
CA PRO A 83 5.72 7.88 2.78
C PRO A 83 6.00 7.50 1.33
N CYS A 84 7.27 7.43 0.93
CA CYS A 84 7.65 7.08 -0.44
C CYS A 84 7.28 5.63 -0.79
N GLY A 85 7.61 4.65 0.05
CA GLY A 85 7.28 3.25 -0.20
C GLY A 85 5.77 3.00 -0.31
N LEU A 86 4.97 3.58 0.60
CA LEU A 86 3.51 3.51 0.52
C LEU A 86 2.98 4.19 -0.75
N ARG A 87 3.55 5.34 -1.13
CA ARG A 87 3.14 6.07 -2.34
C ARG A 87 3.47 5.28 -3.61
N THR A 88 4.63 4.62 -3.66
CA THR A 88 5.00 3.72 -4.77
C THR A 88 4.07 2.52 -4.83
N ALA A 89 3.75 1.90 -3.70
CA ALA A 89 2.80 0.78 -3.64
C ALA A 89 1.41 1.17 -4.16
N VAL A 90 0.97 2.40 -3.88
CA VAL A 90 -0.28 2.96 -4.44
C VAL A 90 -0.24 3.03 -5.97
N GLU A 91 0.84 3.53 -6.58
CA GLU A 91 0.97 3.59 -8.06
C GLU A 91 1.01 2.20 -8.68
N LEU A 92 1.84 1.30 -8.16
CA LEU A 92 1.94 -0.07 -8.65
C LEU A 92 0.59 -0.78 -8.60
N SER A 93 -0.20 -0.52 -7.56
CA SER A 93 -1.54 -1.09 -7.44
C SER A 93 -2.54 -0.50 -8.44
N PHE A 94 -2.45 0.80 -8.76
CA PHE A 94 -3.23 1.39 -9.86
C PHE A 94 -2.84 0.83 -11.24
N MET A 95 -1.56 0.52 -11.45
CA MET A 95 -1.10 -0.17 -12.66
C MET A 95 -1.64 -1.60 -12.79
N GLY A 96 -2.24 -2.17 -11.73
CA GLY A 96 -2.82 -3.51 -11.71
C GLY A 96 -1.88 -4.61 -11.22
N ALA A 97 -0.69 -4.24 -10.72
CA ALA A 97 0.26 -5.20 -10.15
C ALA A 97 -0.24 -5.78 -8.82
N ARG A 98 0.20 -7.00 -8.52
CA ARG A 98 0.09 -7.56 -7.18
C ARG A 98 1.21 -6.96 -6.33
N VAL A 99 0.85 -6.14 -5.35
CA VAL A 99 1.84 -5.44 -4.52
C VAL A 99 1.87 -6.02 -3.11
N VAL A 100 3.06 -6.45 -2.69
CA VAL A 100 3.39 -6.84 -1.32
C VAL A 100 4.28 -5.76 -0.73
N LEU A 101 3.96 -5.26 0.46
CA LEU A 101 4.74 -4.27 1.17
C LEU A 101 5.23 -4.84 2.49
N LEU A 102 6.54 -4.78 2.73
CA LEU A 102 7.18 -5.22 3.96
C LEU A 102 7.58 -4.02 4.83
N GLU A 103 7.30 -4.09 6.12
CA GLU A 103 7.74 -3.11 7.10
C GLU A 103 8.17 -3.80 8.38
N LYS A 104 9.37 -3.47 8.87
CA LYS A 104 9.92 -4.08 10.06
C LYS A 104 9.28 -3.60 11.35
N ARG A 105 8.76 -2.36 11.37
CA ARG A 105 8.04 -1.80 12.50
C ARG A 105 6.55 -2.14 12.41
N ASP A 106 5.82 -1.92 13.50
CA ASP A 106 4.36 -2.05 13.56
C ASP A 106 3.65 -0.75 13.91
N ALA A 107 4.43 0.31 14.14
CA ALA A 107 3.94 1.61 14.55
C ALA A 107 4.57 2.74 13.74
N PHE A 108 3.75 3.75 13.44
CA PHE A 108 4.20 5.02 12.89
C PHE A 108 4.37 6.03 14.03
N SER A 109 5.61 6.23 14.47
CA SER A 109 5.95 6.98 15.68
C SER A 109 6.53 8.39 15.41
N ARG A 110 6.95 8.69 14.18
CA ARG A 110 7.63 9.95 13.86
C ARG A 110 6.65 11.13 13.80
N ASN A 111 6.84 12.09 14.70
CA ASN A 111 6.03 13.31 14.77
C ASN A 111 6.60 14.48 13.99
N ASN A 112 7.84 14.38 13.46
CA ASN A 112 8.43 15.42 12.62
C ASN A 112 7.49 15.78 11.46
N VAL A 113 7.54 17.04 11.06
CA VAL A 113 6.65 17.64 10.06
C VAL A 113 7.40 17.79 8.74
N LEU A 114 6.74 17.41 7.65
CA LEU A 114 7.22 17.59 6.28
C LEU A 114 6.46 18.74 5.64
N HIS A 115 7.19 19.67 5.05
CA HIS A 115 6.62 20.61 4.10
C HIS A 115 6.18 19.87 2.83
N LEU A 116 5.04 20.27 2.26
CA LEU A 116 4.44 19.70 1.07
C LEU A 116 4.39 20.74 -0.03
N TRP A 117 5.03 20.45 -1.14
CA TRP A 117 4.91 21.25 -2.35
C TRP A 117 3.47 21.20 -2.90
N PRO A 118 3.03 22.22 -3.67
CA PRO A 118 1.67 22.30 -4.18
C PRO A 118 1.20 21.04 -4.93
N PHE A 119 2.07 20.41 -5.74
CA PHE A 119 1.70 19.17 -6.45
C PHE A 119 1.48 17.99 -5.49
N ALA A 120 2.22 17.91 -4.39
CA ALA A 120 2.08 16.83 -3.41
C ALA A 120 0.76 16.98 -2.64
N ILE A 121 0.39 18.23 -2.32
CA ILE A 121 -0.93 18.53 -1.75
C ILE A 121 -2.04 18.11 -2.74
N HIS A 122 -1.90 18.47 -4.02
CA HIS A 122 -2.86 18.09 -5.06
C HIS A 122 -2.98 16.57 -5.20
N ASP A 123 -1.85 15.85 -5.26
CA ASP A 123 -1.76 14.39 -5.35
C ASP A 123 -2.51 13.71 -4.19
N LEU A 124 -2.19 14.09 -2.95
CA LEU A 124 -2.82 13.55 -1.74
C LEU A 124 -4.31 13.91 -1.64
N ARG A 125 -4.73 15.11 -2.05
CA ARG A 125 -6.16 15.48 -2.17
C ARG A 125 -6.88 14.62 -3.22
N GLY A 126 -6.19 14.26 -4.30
CA GLY A 126 -6.64 13.35 -5.34
C GLY A 126 -6.83 11.91 -4.83
N LEU A 127 -6.03 11.47 -3.87
CA LEU A 127 -6.15 10.17 -3.19
C LEU A 127 -7.14 10.16 -2.02
N GLY A 128 -7.80 11.30 -1.74
CA GLY A 128 -8.79 11.39 -0.67
C GLY A 128 -8.21 11.64 0.72
N ALA A 129 -7.00 12.21 0.85
CA ALA A 129 -6.36 12.47 2.14
C ALA A 129 -7.26 13.16 3.19
N LYS A 130 -8.10 14.12 2.78
CA LYS A 130 -9.04 14.81 3.67
C LYS A 130 -10.10 13.89 4.31
N LYS A 131 -10.41 12.75 3.67
CA LYS A 131 -11.31 11.74 4.24
C LYS A 131 -10.68 11.03 5.44
N PHE A 132 -9.38 10.75 5.36
CA PHE A 132 -8.62 10.03 6.38
C PHE A 132 -8.02 10.95 7.45
N TYR A 133 -7.79 12.21 7.09
CA TYR A 133 -7.26 13.25 7.97
C TYR A 133 -7.98 14.58 7.68
N GLY A 134 -9.02 14.88 8.45
CA GLY A 134 -9.88 16.05 8.21
C GLY A 134 -9.16 17.40 8.23
N LYS A 135 -8.05 17.48 8.96
CA LYS A 135 -7.18 18.68 9.06
C LYS A 135 -6.18 18.81 7.90
N PHE A 136 -6.18 17.87 6.94
CA PHE A 136 -5.22 17.86 5.84
C PHE A 136 -5.26 19.16 5.03
N CYS A 137 -4.19 19.94 5.12
CA CYS A 137 -4.00 21.20 4.39
C CYS A 137 -5.24 22.10 4.43
N ALA A 138 -5.80 22.33 5.62
CA ALA A 138 -6.89 23.27 5.86
C ALA A 138 -6.35 24.71 5.86
N GLY A 139 -7.03 25.63 5.17
CA GLY A 139 -6.54 27.00 5.00
C GLY A 139 -5.21 27.04 4.24
N ALA A 140 -4.24 27.78 4.77
CA ALA A 140 -2.89 27.91 4.23
C ALA A 140 -1.90 26.83 4.71
N ILE A 141 -2.36 25.79 5.41
CA ILE A 141 -1.48 24.71 5.89
C ILE A 141 -0.95 23.91 4.70
N ASP A 142 0.37 23.80 4.62
CA ASP A 142 1.13 23.17 3.54
C ASP A 142 2.06 22.07 4.06
N HIS A 143 1.78 21.51 5.23
CA HIS A 143 2.64 20.53 5.88
C HIS A 143 1.85 19.43 6.58
N ILE A 144 2.52 18.30 6.84
CA ILE A 144 1.94 17.13 7.51
C ILE A 144 3.00 16.41 8.33
N SER A 145 2.63 15.87 9.51
CA SER A 145 3.55 15.01 10.24
C SER A 145 3.75 13.67 9.54
N ILE A 146 4.96 13.12 9.63
CA ILE A 146 5.34 11.90 8.93
C ILE A 146 4.36 10.75 9.24
N ARG A 147 4.04 10.52 10.51
CA ARG A 147 3.10 9.47 10.91
C ARG A 147 1.70 9.65 10.32
N GLN A 148 1.22 10.88 10.17
CA GLN A 148 -0.09 11.14 9.58
C GLN A 148 -0.09 10.86 8.08
N LEU A 149 0.98 11.26 7.38
CA LEU A 149 1.16 10.93 5.98
C LEU A 149 1.23 9.41 5.75
N GLN A 150 1.96 8.69 6.61
CA GLN A 150 2.01 7.22 6.58
C GLN A 150 0.63 6.60 6.79
N LEU A 151 -0.17 7.08 7.76
CA LEU A 151 -1.54 6.56 7.99
C LEU A 151 -2.47 6.82 6.80
N VAL A 152 -2.41 8.02 6.21
CA VAL A 152 -3.22 8.37 5.03
C VAL A 152 -2.88 7.42 3.88
N LEU A 153 -1.58 7.28 3.55
CA LEU A 153 -1.15 6.44 2.43
C LEU A 153 -1.37 4.95 2.70
N LEU A 154 -1.21 4.48 3.95
CA LEU A 154 -1.53 3.10 4.32
C LEU A 154 -3.00 2.78 4.06
N LYS A 155 -3.92 3.67 4.43
CA LYS A 155 -5.36 3.46 4.19
C LYS A 155 -5.68 3.41 2.69
N VAL A 156 -5.05 4.27 1.89
CA VAL A 156 -5.18 4.23 0.43
C VAL A 156 -4.62 2.92 -0.13
N ALA A 157 -3.41 2.53 0.26
CA ALA A 157 -2.76 1.29 -0.17
C ALA A 157 -3.62 0.05 0.13
N LEU A 158 -4.16 -0.05 1.35
CA LEU A 158 -5.06 -1.15 1.74
C LEU A 158 -6.33 -1.18 0.88
N LEU A 159 -6.95 -0.03 0.63
CA LEU A 159 -8.13 0.06 -0.26
C LEU A 159 -7.80 -0.34 -1.71
N LEU A 160 -6.57 -0.15 -2.17
CA LEU A 160 -6.15 -0.60 -3.51
C LEU A 160 -5.81 -2.10 -3.54
N GLY A 161 -5.60 -2.72 -2.38
CA GLY A 161 -5.32 -4.15 -2.24
C GLY A 161 -3.83 -4.47 -2.05
N VAL A 162 -3.03 -3.50 -1.60
CA VAL A 162 -1.64 -3.77 -1.21
C VAL A 162 -1.62 -4.72 -0.01
N GLU A 163 -0.85 -5.80 -0.11
CA GLU A 163 -0.63 -6.77 0.97
C GLU A 163 0.47 -6.25 1.91
N VAL A 164 0.08 -5.65 3.04
CA VAL A 164 1.02 -5.05 3.99
C VAL A 164 1.37 -6.04 5.10
N HIS A 165 2.66 -6.33 5.25
CA HIS A 165 3.22 -7.16 6.31
C HIS A 165 4.10 -6.31 7.23
N VAL A 166 3.61 -6.09 8.45
CA VAL A 166 4.35 -5.41 9.53
C VAL A 166 5.09 -6.42 10.40
N HIS A 167 6.08 -5.98 11.18
CA HIS A 167 7.00 -6.86 11.92
C HIS A 167 7.75 -7.85 11.02
N VAL A 168 7.97 -7.49 9.75
CA VAL A 168 8.73 -8.30 8.80
C VAL A 168 9.88 -7.47 8.27
N GLU A 169 11.10 -7.84 8.66
CA GLU A 169 12.32 -7.18 8.20
C GLU A 169 12.88 -7.94 7.00
N PHE A 170 13.07 -7.24 5.89
CA PHE A 170 13.84 -7.76 4.76
C PHE A 170 15.30 -7.96 5.17
N GLN A 171 15.89 -9.08 4.77
CA GLN A 171 17.29 -9.42 5.06
C GLN A 171 18.11 -9.49 3.77
N ASN A 172 17.68 -10.28 2.77
CA ASN A 172 18.41 -10.49 1.53
C ASN A 172 17.50 -10.78 0.34
N LEU A 173 18.04 -10.57 -0.86
CA LEU A 173 17.48 -11.12 -2.09
C LEU A 173 18.01 -12.54 -2.29
N LEU A 174 17.14 -13.45 -2.70
CA LEU A 174 17.49 -14.81 -3.07
C LEU A 174 17.33 -14.94 -4.58
N GLU A 175 18.47 -15.10 -5.24
CA GLU A 175 18.53 -15.30 -6.69
C GLU A 175 17.92 -16.66 -7.08
N PRO A 176 17.29 -16.74 -8.25
CA PRO A 176 16.89 -18.04 -8.80
C PRO A 176 18.14 -18.90 -9.07
N PRO A 177 18.15 -20.19 -8.69
CA PRO A 177 19.27 -21.09 -8.97
C PRO A 177 19.50 -21.25 -10.48
N GLU A 178 20.77 -21.39 -10.88
CA GLU A 178 21.21 -21.53 -12.27
C GLU A 178 20.70 -22.82 -12.93
N GLU A 179 20.74 -23.94 -12.21
CA GLU A 179 20.25 -25.23 -12.69
C GLU A 179 18.80 -25.46 -12.28
N GLN A 180 17.87 -25.31 -13.24
CA GLN A 180 16.43 -25.52 -13.01
C GLN A 180 15.98 -26.80 -13.70
N GLN A 181 16.17 -27.93 -13.03
CA GLN A 181 15.97 -29.24 -13.66
C GLN A 181 14.49 -29.62 -13.91
N ASN A 182 13.50 -28.95 -13.30
CA ASN A 182 12.05 -29.21 -13.54
C ASN A 182 11.07 -28.18 -12.93
N HIS A 183 11.53 -27.24 -12.10
CA HIS A 183 10.68 -26.21 -11.48
C HIS A 183 11.30 -24.83 -11.65
N GLU A 184 10.58 -23.92 -12.30
CA GLU A 184 11.00 -22.53 -12.47
C GLU A 184 10.94 -21.82 -11.12
N VAL A 185 12.10 -21.64 -10.48
CA VAL A 185 12.23 -20.88 -9.24
C VAL A 185 12.52 -19.44 -9.64
N GLY A 186 11.64 -18.51 -9.27
CA GLY A 186 11.86 -17.07 -9.50
C GLY A 186 12.58 -16.40 -8.32
N TRP A 187 12.79 -15.08 -8.44
CA TRP A 187 13.34 -14.25 -7.37
C TRP A 187 12.51 -14.33 -6.09
N ARG A 188 13.18 -14.44 -4.94
CA ARG A 188 12.57 -14.51 -3.61
C ARG A 188 13.26 -13.58 -2.62
N LEU A 189 12.63 -13.38 -1.47
CA LEU A 189 13.16 -12.59 -0.37
C LEU A 189 13.53 -13.54 0.77
N GLU A 190 14.61 -13.23 1.45
CA GLU A 190 14.83 -13.67 2.82
C GLU A 190 14.29 -12.58 3.78
N VAL A 191 13.44 -12.98 4.72
CA VAL A 191 12.91 -12.08 5.75
C VAL A 191 13.07 -12.63 7.16
N SER A 192 13.03 -11.73 8.15
CA SER A 192 12.90 -12.05 9.56
C SER A 192 11.48 -11.71 10.05
N PRO A 193 10.77 -12.64 10.72
CA PRO A 193 11.21 -14.00 11.05
C PRO A 193 11.21 -14.93 9.83
N ARG A 194 12.17 -15.87 9.77
CA ARG A 194 12.32 -16.83 8.66
C ARG A 194 11.10 -17.74 8.45
N SER A 195 10.29 -17.95 9.48
CA SER A 195 9.04 -18.72 9.39
C SER A 195 7.91 -17.98 8.67
N HIS A 196 8.07 -16.69 8.38
CA HIS A 196 7.02 -15.90 7.74
C HIS A 196 6.72 -16.43 6.32
N PRO A 197 5.45 -16.63 5.92
CA PRO A 197 5.08 -17.24 4.63
C PRO A 197 5.59 -16.51 3.39
N ILE A 198 5.95 -15.23 3.53
CA ILE A 198 6.45 -14.42 2.40
C ILE A 198 7.80 -14.88 1.85
N ASN A 199 8.57 -15.70 2.60
CA ASN A 199 9.80 -16.33 2.08
C ASN A 199 9.55 -17.24 0.86
N GLN A 200 8.29 -17.66 0.63
CA GLN A 200 7.90 -18.46 -0.52
C GLN A 200 7.38 -17.62 -1.70
N LEU A 201 7.22 -16.31 -1.52
CA LEU A 201 6.72 -15.42 -2.56
C LEU A 201 7.75 -15.26 -3.67
N LYS A 202 7.36 -15.59 -4.90
CA LYS A 202 8.07 -15.20 -6.13
C LYS A 202 7.61 -13.81 -6.56
N PHE A 203 8.53 -12.96 -7.01
CA PHE A 203 8.23 -11.63 -7.51
C PHE A 203 9.07 -11.26 -8.73
N ASP A 204 8.61 -10.25 -9.46
CA ASP A 204 9.25 -9.76 -10.70
C ASP A 204 9.96 -8.42 -10.47
N VAL A 205 9.47 -7.62 -9.51
CA VAL A 205 9.98 -6.28 -9.21
C VAL A 205 10.19 -6.13 -7.71
N VAL A 206 11.34 -5.58 -7.30
CA VAL A 206 11.58 -5.14 -5.93
C VAL A 206 11.90 -3.65 -5.90
N VAL A 207 11.35 -2.94 -4.91
CA VAL A 207 11.58 -1.51 -4.69
C VAL A 207 12.08 -1.29 -3.27
N GLY A 208 13.31 -0.80 -3.14
CA GLY A 208 13.89 -0.35 -1.88
C GLY A 208 13.39 1.05 -1.50
N ALA A 209 12.60 1.15 -0.44
CA ALA A 209 12.08 2.41 0.10
C ALA A 209 12.23 2.48 1.64
N ASP A 210 13.27 1.83 2.16
CA ASP A 210 13.60 1.64 3.58
C ASP A 210 14.50 2.75 4.16
N GLY A 211 14.79 3.77 3.34
CA GLY A 211 15.51 4.98 3.72
C GLY A 211 17.03 4.77 3.72
N ARG A 212 17.75 5.47 4.60
CA ARG A 212 19.22 5.52 4.59
C ARG A 212 19.91 4.16 4.74
N ARG A 213 19.24 3.16 5.34
CA ARG A 213 19.83 1.82 5.52
C ARG A 213 19.94 1.03 4.21
N ASN A 214 19.25 1.45 3.13
CA ASN A 214 19.19 0.83 1.81
C ASN A 214 19.65 -0.63 1.78
N THR A 215 18.73 -1.53 2.08
CA THR A 215 19.04 -2.95 2.27
C THR A 215 19.20 -3.73 0.96
N LEU A 216 18.88 -3.14 -0.20
CA LEU A 216 19.11 -3.78 -1.48
C LEU A 216 20.57 -3.56 -1.94
N PRO A 217 21.26 -4.61 -2.42
CA PRO A 217 22.55 -4.46 -3.09
C PRO A 217 22.34 -3.62 -4.36
N GLY A 218 23.27 -2.68 -4.61
CA GLY A 218 23.26 -1.78 -5.77
C GLY A 218 24.19 -2.23 -6.88
#